data_AF-A0A526RT35-F1
#
_entry.id   AF-A0A526RT35-F1
#
_cell.length_a   1.000
_cell.length_b   1.000
_cell.length_c   1.000
_cell.angle_alpha   90.00
_cell.angle_beta   90.00
_cell.angle_gamma   90.00
#
_symmetry.space_group_name_H-M   'P 1'
#
loop_
_entity.id
_entity.type
_entity.pdbx_description
1 polymer ?
#
loop_
_entity_poly.entity_id
_entity_poly.type
_entity_poly.pdbx_seq_one_letter_code
_entity_poly.pdbx_strand_id
1 'polypeptide(L)'
;MTGPSRLMAATICLIALCLMSGAALAATEALYQSQTIVTGTGEVNRKIGFRDCLDKVLVRVSGDQRLPGKPEMAALRDKAGDFVESFRYHDRMEGIPVHDEQGTHDRPHDLTCLYKPAVIDKV
;
A
#
# COMPACT_ATOMS: atom_id res chain seq x y z
N MET A 1 29.42 36.78 -17.00
CA MET A 1 28.63 35.64 -16.48
C MET A 1 29.16 35.30 -15.09
N THR A 2 28.59 35.89 -14.05
CA THR A 2 28.93 35.56 -12.66
C THR A 2 28.38 34.17 -12.36
N GLY A 3 29.25 33.19 -12.11
CA GLY A 3 28.85 31.84 -11.71
C GLY A 3 28.07 31.85 -10.40
N PRO A 4 27.28 30.80 -10.10
CA PRO A 4 26.50 30.74 -8.87
C PRO A 4 27.42 30.87 -7.66
N SER A 5 27.01 31.69 -6.69
CA SER A 5 27.75 31.85 -5.43
C SER A 5 27.85 30.49 -4.73
N ARG A 6 28.94 30.24 -3.99
CA ARG A 6 29.16 28.96 -3.28
C ARG A 6 27.98 28.59 -2.36
N LEU A 7 27.27 29.58 -1.82
CA LEU A 7 26.06 29.41 -1.02
C LEU A 7 24.86 28.94 -1.86
N MET A 8 24.68 29.49 -3.07
CA MET A 8 23.63 29.08 -4.00
C MET A 8 23.86 27.66 -4.54
N ALA A 9 25.12 27.29 -4.79
CA ALA A 9 25.47 25.92 -5.17
C ALA A 9 25.19 24.93 -4.02
N ALA A 10 25.50 25.30 -2.77
CA ALA A 10 25.26 24.46 -1.61
C ALA A 10 23.76 24.22 -1.33
N THR A 11 22.92 25.25 -1.45
CA THR A 11 21.47 25.10 -1.27
C THR A 11 20.82 24.25 -2.36
N ILE A 12 21.25 24.40 -3.62
CA ILE A 12 20.77 23.55 -4.72
C ILE A 12 21.15 22.08 -4.48
N CYS A 13 22.39 21.81 -4.04
CA CYS A 13 22.81 20.45 -3.69
C CYS A 13 21.99 19.86 -2.53
N LEU A 14 21.67 20.64 -1.51
CA LEU A 14 20.89 20.17 -0.36
C LEU A 14 19.45 19.84 -0.76
N ILE A 15 18.82 20.70 -1.57
CA ILE A 15 17.47 20.45 -2.10
C ILE A 15 17.45 19.19 -2.97
N ALA A 16 18.44 19.04 -3.86
CA ALA A 16 18.56 17.84 -4.69
C ALA A 16 18.70 16.57 -3.84
N LEU A 17 19.52 16.60 -2.78
CA LEU A 17 19.71 15.46 -1.88
C LEU A 17 18.42 15.09 -1.12
N CYS A 18 17.66 16.08 -0.64
CA CYS A 18 16.37 15.84 0.00
C CYS A 18 15.34 15.22 -0.95
N LEU A 19 15.26 15.71 -2.20
CA LEU A 19 14.34 15.18 -3.21
C LEU A 19 14.65 13.73 -3.58
N MET A 20 15.93 13.39 -3.77
CA MET A 20 16.35 12.02 -4.09
C MET A 20 16.05 11.04 -2.94
N SER A 21 16.18 11.50 -1.69
CA SER A 21 15.85 10.68 -0.52
C SER A 21 14.35 10.35 -0.43
N GLY A 22 13.48 11.32 -0.72
CA GLY A 22 12.04 11.10 -0.75
C GLY A 22 11.59 10.13 -1.86
N ALA A 23 12.21 10.22 -3.05
CA ALA A 23 11.92 9.31 -4.15
C ALA A 23 12.29 7.85 -3.83
N ALA A 24 13.43 7.64 -3.17
CA ALA A 24 13.86 6.31 -2.74
C ALA A 24 12.87 5.70 -1.73
N LEU A 25 12.41 6.48 -0.75
CA LEU A 25 11.42 6.01 0.24
C LEU A 25 10.10 5.63 -0.43
N ALA A 26 9.55 6.49 -1.29
CA ALA A 26 8.31 6.21 -2.01
C ALA A 26 8.41 4.95 -2.89
N ALA A 27 9.57 4.72 -3.52
CA ALA A 27 9.81 3.51 -4.30
C ALA A 27 9.84 2.25 -3.41
N THR A 28 10.44 2.33 -2.22
CA THR A 28 10.42 1.22 -1.25
C THR A 28 9.01 0.93 -0.74
N GLU A 29 8.24 1.95 -0.36
CA GLU A 29 6.84 1.76 0.06
C GLU A 29 5.99 1.14 -1.06
N ALA A 30 6.19 1.53 -2.32
CA ALA A 30 5.48 0.95 -3.45
C ALA A 30 5.72 -0.57 -3.60
N LEU A 31 6.87 -1.08 -3.15
CA LEU A 31 7.19 -2.51 -3.17
C LEU A 31 6.34 -3.29 -2.15
N TYR A 32 6.19 -2.74 -0.94
CA TYR A 32 5.44 -3.37 0.17
C TYR A 32 3.98 -2.93 0.27
N GLN A 33 3.52 -2.11 -0.67
CA GLN A 33 2.14 -1.62 -0.72
C GLN A 33 1.32 -2.35 -1.78
N SER A 34 0.12 -2.80 -1.47
CA SER A 34 -0.82 -3.31 -2.47
C SER A 34 -2.23 -2.79 -2.26
N GLN A 35 -3.05 -2.90 -3.31
CA GLN A 35 -4.43 -2.44 -3.30
C GLN A 35 -5.38 -3.56 -3.73
N THR A 36 -6.56 -3.57 -3.12
CA THR A 36 -7.67 -4.44 -3.50
C THR A 36 -9.00 -3.71 -3.34
N ILE A 37 -10.03 -4.20 -4.02
CA ILE A 37 -11.38 -3.65 -3.88
C ILE A 37 -12.09 -4.41 -2.78
N VAL A 38 -12.71 -3.70 -1.85
CA VAL A 38 -13.58 -4.27 -0.82
C VAL A 38 -14.94 -3.60 -0.84
N THR A 39 -15.97 -4.35 -0.47
CA THR A 39 -17.32 -3.81 -0.32
C THR A 39 -17.44 -3.30 1.12
N GLY A 40 -17.48 -1.98 1.30
CA GLY A 40 -17.53 -1.34 2.63
C GLY A 40 -16.22 -1.36 3.42
N THR A 41 -16.24 -0.71 4.59
CA THR A 41 -15.05 -0.49 5.44
C THR A 41 -15.10 -1.27 6.76
N GLY A 42 -16.10 -2.13 6.92
CA GLY A 42 -16.28 -3.00 8.08
C GLY A 42 -15.11 -3.96 8.30
N GLU A 43 -14.93 -4.41 9.54
CA GLU A 43 -13.78 -5.23 9.93
C GLU A 43 -13.67 -6.54 9.15
N VAL A 44 -14.79 -7.19 8.86
CA VAL A 44 -14.82 -8.43 8.07
C VAL A 44 -14.25 -8.19 6.67
N ASN A 45 -14.74 -7.16 5.98
CA ASN A 45 -14.29 -6.79 4.64
C ASN A 45 -12.83 -6.33 4.65
N ARG A 46 -12.41 -5.63 5.72
CA ARG A 46 -11.00 -5.25 5.93
C ARG A 46 -10.09 -6.47 6.06
N LYS A 47 -10.45 -7.47 6.87
CA LYS A 47 -9.65 -8.70 7.06
C LYS A 47 -9.52 -9.48 5.76
N ILE A 48 -10.59 -9.57 4.97
CA ILE A 48 -10.54 -10.18 3.62
C ILE A 48 -9.56 -9.39 2.74
N GLY A 49 -9.71 -8.07 2.70
CA GLY A 49 -8.85 -7.23 1.88
C GLY A 49 -7.37 -7.26 2.30
N PHE A 50 -7.07 -7.38 3.59
CA PHE A 50 -5.70 -7.62 4.07
C PHE A 50 -5.13 -8.92 3.48
N ARG A 51 -5.87 -10.03 3.51
CA ARG A 51 -5.41 -11.30 2.95
C ARG A 51 -5.08 -11.19 1.46
N ASP A 52 -5.96 -10.56 0.68
CA ASP A 52 -5.76 -10.35 -0.76
C ASP A 52 -4.55 -9.44 -1.03
N CYS A 53 -4.39 -8.40 -0.21
CA CYS A 53 -3.26 -7.48 -0.30
C CYS A 53 -1.94 -8.17 0.04
N LEU A 54 -1.93 -9.05 1.04
CA LEU A 54 -0.74 -9.80 1.47
C LEU A 54 -0.22 -10.69 0.33
N ASP A 55 -1.10 -11.45 -0.31
CA ASP A 55 -0.73 -12.31 -1.44
C ASP A 55 -0.04 -11.52 -2.56
N LYS A 56 -0.60 -10.35 -2.90
CA LYS A 56 -0.04 -9.46 -3.94
C LYS A 56 1.35 -8.93 -3.56
N VAL A 57 1.54 -8.53 -2.30
CA VAL A 57 2.84 -8.02 -1.82
C VAL A 57 3.88 -9.12 -1.81
N LEU A 58 3.55 -10.29 -1.28
CA LEU A 58 4.51 -11.38 -1.20
C LEU A 58 4.95 -11.86 -2.59
N VAL A 59 4.04 -11.96 -3.55
CA VAL A 59 4.41 -12.25 -4.95
C VAL A 59 5.32 -11.16 -5.51
N ARG A 60 5.05 -9.89 -5.22
CA ARG A 60 5.87 -8.77 -5.72
C ARG A 60 7.28 -8.75 -5.12
N VAL A 61 7.39 -8.96 -3.81
CA VAL A 61 8.67 -8.93 -3.09
C VAL A 61 9.50 -10.17 -3.42
N SER A 62 8.90 -11.36 -3.43
CA SER A 62 9.61 -12.62 -3.68
C SER A 62 9.84 -12.95 -5.15
N GLY A 63 8.96 -12.47 -6.04
CA GLY A 63 8.88 -12.91 -7.44
C GLY A 63 8.26 -14.30 -7.64
N ASP A 64 7.85 -15.02 -6.59
CA ASP A 64 7.27 -16.36 -6.68
C ASP A 64 5.74 -16.31 -6.88
N GLN A 65 5.29 -16.46 -8.12
CA GLN A 65 3.86 -16.47 -8.47
C GLN A 65 3.09 -17.67 -7.90
N ARG A 66 3.79 -18.73 -7.45
CA ARG A 66 3.14 -19.94 -6.91
C ARG A 66 2.83 -19.79 -5.43
N LEU A 67 3.44 -18.80 -4.77
CA LEU A 67 3.36 -18.61 -3.32
C LEU A 67 1.91 -18.60 -2.81
N PRO A 68 0.94 -17.87 -3.41
CA PRO A 68 -0.44 -17.86 -2.92
C PRO A 68 -1.12 -19.24 -2.93
N GLY A 69 -0.68 -20.16 -3.80
CA GLY A 69 -1.22 -21.51 -3.88
C GLY A 69 -0.67 -22.47 -2.82
N LYS A 70 0.36 -22.08 -2.08
CA LYS A 70 1.01 -22.98 -1.12
C LYS A 70 0.21 -23.05 0.20
N PRO A 71 0.12 -24.23 0.85
CA PRO A 71 -0.66 -24.40 2.07
C PRO A 71 -0.15 -23.56 3.25
N GLU A 72 1.16 -23.30 3.33
CA GLU A 72 1.76 -22.43 4.35
C GLU A 72 1.22 -20.99 4.33
N MET A 73 0.69 -20.53 3.19
CA MET A 73 0.08 -19.20 3.08
C MET A 73 -1.20 -19.06 3.88
N ALA A 74 -1.89 -20.15 4.23
CA ALA A 74 -3.11 -20.08 5.03
C ALA A 74 -2.85 -19.43 6.39
N ALA A 75 -1.82 -19.88 7.11
CA ALA A 75 -1.47 -19.34 8.43
C ALA A 75 -1.00 -17.88 8.38
N LEU A 76 -0.36 -17.47 7.27
CA LEU A 76 0.08 -16.10 7.05
C LEU A 76 -1.10 -15.17 6.78
N ARG A 77 -2.07 -15.63 5.98
CA ARG A 77 -3.31 -14.89 5.68
C ARG A 77 -4.13 -14.62 6.94
N ASP A 78 -4.22 -15.59 7.84
CA ASP A 78 -4.93 -15.40 9.11
C ASP A 78 -4.35 -14.27 9.97
N LYS A 79 -3.05 -13.99 9.79
CA LYS A 79 -2.31 -12.92 10.48
C LYS A 79 -2.04 -11.70 9.60
N ALA A 80 -2.63 -11.62 8.41
CA ALA A 80 -2.32 -10.56 7.45
C ALA A 80 -2.47 -9.16 8.04
N GLY A 81 -3.49 -8.94 8.89
CA GLY A 81 -3.69 -7.65 9.55
C GLY A 81 -2.57 -7.24 10.51
N ASP A 82 -1.89 -8.18 11.14
CA ASP A 82 -0.80 -7.89 12.09
C ASP A 82 0.46 -7.37 11.37
N PHE A 83 0.60 -7.75 10.10
CA PHE A 83 1.73 -7.39 9.24
C PHE A 83 1.53 -6.00 8.61
N VAL A 84 0.32 -5.45 8.63
CA VAL A 84 0.01 -4.13 8.11
C VAL A 84 0.65 -3.06 9.00
N GLU A 85 1.36 -2.14 8.36
CA GLU A 85 1.89 -0.92 8.98
C GLU A 85 0.86 0.20 8.95
N SER A 86 0.25 0.42 7.78
CA SER A 86 -0.84 1.38 7.60
C SER A 86 -1.77 0.94 6.48
N PHE A 87 -3.01 1.44 6.50
CA PHE A 87 -3.97 1.21 5.43
C PHE A 87 -4.85 2.44 5.22
N ARG A 88 -5.38 2.56 4.01
CA ARG A 88 -6.30 3.64 3.63
C ARG A 88 -7.41 3.11 2.74
N TYR A 89 -8.58 3.72 2.87
CA TYR A 89 -9.70 3.53 1.97
C TYR A 89 -9.81 4.71 1.02
N HIS A 90 -10.13 4.43 -0.23
CA HIS A 90 -10.61 5.42 -1.18
C HIS A 90 -11.97 4.97 -1.71
N ASP A 91 -12.98 5.81 -1.55
CA ASP A 91 -14.33 5.55 -2.05
C ASP A 91 -14.34 5.70 -3.57
N ARG A 92 -14.59 4.60 -4.28
CA ARG A 92 -14.52 4.58 -5.75
C ARG A 92 -15.65 5.35 -6.42
N MET A 93 -16.70 5.64 -5.69
CA MET A 93 -17.86 6.37 -6.17
C MET A 93 -17.93 7.76 -5.51
N GLU A 94 -16.85 8.26 -4.93
CA GLU A 94 -16.81 9.60 -4.33
C GLU A 94 -17.35 10.65 -5.31
N GLY A 95 -18.32 11.46 -4.84
CA GLY A 95 -19.02 12.45 -5.67
C GLY A 95 -20.19 11.91 -6.51
N ILE A 96 -20.42 10.59 -6.56
CA ILE A 96 -21.62 10.00 -7.15
C ILE A 96 -22.71 9.92 -6.07
N PRO A 97 -23.89 10.55 -6.29
CA PRO A 97 -24.98 10.44 -5.33
C PRO A 97 -25.42 8.99 -5.15
N VAL A 98 -25.77 8.64 -3.91
CA VAL A 98 -26.29 7.32 -3.58
C VAL A 98 -27.73 7.24 -4.11
N HIS A 99 -27.95 6.40 -5.12
CA HIS A 99 -29.22 6.23 -5.81
C HIS A 99 -29.90 4.89 -5.51
N ASP A 100 -29.40 4.12 -4.55
CA ASP A 100 -30.04 2.86 -4.16
C ASP A 100 -31.26 3.11 -3.24
N GLU A 101 -32.10 2.09 -3.09
CA GLU A 101 -33.43 2.25 -2.50
C GLU A 101 -33.43 2.63 -1.01
N GLN A 102 -32.28 2.62 -0.31
CA GLN A 102 -32.18 3.03 1.11
C GLN A 102 -30.74 3.10 1.68
N GLY A 103 -29.68 3.10 0.87
CA GLY A 103 -28.29 2.95 1.35
C GLY A 103 -27.97 1.53 1.82
N THR A 104 -28.72 0.53 1.33
CA THR A 104 -28.73 -0.84 1.85
C THR A 104 -27.45 -1.62 1.52
N HIS A 105 -26.73 -1.23 0.46
CA HIS A 105 -25.49 -1.88 0.08
C HIS A 105 -24.26 -1.02 0.37
N ASP A 106 -23.28 -1.66 1.02
CA ASP A 106 -21.97 -1.07 1.23
C ASP A 106 -21.31 -0.73 -0.12
N ARG A 107 -20.78 0.50 -0.22
CA ARG A 107 -20.13 1.00 -1.44
C ARG A 107 -18.76 0.35 -1.64
N PRO A 108 -18.30 0.17 -2.90
CA PRO A 108 -16.97 -0.35 -3.17
C PRO A 108 -15.89 0.69 -2.80
N HIS A 109 -14.86 0.23 -2.10
CA HIS A 109 -13.70 1.01 -1.71
C HIS A 109 -12.42 0.35 -2.20
N ASP A 110 -11.46 1.16 -2.64
CA ASP A 110 -10.09 0.72 -2.81
C ASP A 110 -9.41 0.70 -1.43
N LEU A 111 -9.11 -0.49 -0.92
CA LEU A 111 -8.30 -0.69 0.27
C LEU A 111 -6.84 -0.80 -0.16
N THR A 112 -6.04 0.18 0.24
CA THR A 112 -4.59 0.14 0.05
C THR A 112 -3.90 -0.17 1.37
N CYS A 113 -3.03 -1.17 1.39
CA CYS A 113 -2.31 -1.63 2.57
C CYS A 113 -0.81 -1.48 2.34
N LEU A 114 -0.11 -0.87 3.29
CA LEU A 114 1.35 -0.90 3.39
C LEU A 114 1.75 -1.94 4.44
N TYR A 115 2.60 -2.88 4.08
CA TYR A 115 3.10 -3.91 4.99
C TYR A 115 4.47 -3.56 5.54
N LYS A 116 4.73 -4.00 6.78
CA LYS A 116 6.01 -3.83 7.47
C LYS A 116 7.11 -4.62 6.73
N PRO A 117 8.12 -3.97 6.12
CA PRO A 117 9.18 -4.67 5.38
C PRO A 117 9.90 -5.71 6.24
N ALA A 118 10.24 -5.33 7.49
CA ALA A 118 10.93 -6.20 8.44
C ALA A 118 10.17 -7.47 8.85
N VAL A 119 8.87 -7.54 8.56
CA VAL A 119 8.04 -8.74 8.74
C VAL A 119 7.96 -9.51 7.43
N ILE A 120 7.60 -8.83 6.33
CA ILE A 120 7.43 -9.45 5.01
C ILE A 120 8.71 -10.12 4.49
N ASP A 121 9.88 -9.51 4.71
CA ASP A 121 11.17 -10.05 4.23
C ASP A 121 11.60 -11.35 4.93
N LYS A 122 10.89 -11.74 6.00
CA LYS A 122 11.19 -12.94 6.81
C LYS A 122 10.18 -14.07 6.60
N VAL A 123 9.14 -13.81 5.82
CA VAL A 123 8.09 -14.78 5.46
C VAL A 123 8.62 -15.68 4.34
#